data_AF-A0A7K7L8E7-F1
#
_entry.id   AF-A0A7K7L8E7-F1
#
_cell.length_a   1.000
_cell.length_b   1.000
_cell.length_c   1.000
_cell.angle_alpha   90.00
_cell.angle_beta   90.00
_cell.angle_gamma   90.00
#
_symmetry.space_group_name_H-M   'P 1'
#
loop_
_entity.id
_entity.type
_entity.pdbx_description
1 polymer ?
#
loop_
_entity_poly.entity_id
_entity_poly.type
_entity_poly.pdbx_seq_one_letter_code
_entity_poly.pdbx_strand_id
1 'polypeptide(L)' 'MAKPGHSWNRRKSKKEEEEEEEEEGEDPVDAMIARTGCTAQHWALQECMAEQRDWRHCQPHVQAFRDCMARQQRPRP' A
#
# COMPACT_ATOMS: atom_id res chain seq x y z
N MET A 1 8.20 41.66 9.34
CA MET A 1 7.05 40.75 9.46
C MET A 1 7.59 39.33 9.63
N ALA A 2 7.47 38.71 10.81
CA ALA A 2 7.82 37.30 11.00
C ALA A 2 6.52 36.50 11.15
N LYS A 3 6.32 35.48 10.31
CA LYS A 3 5.13 34.62 10.31
C LYS A 3 5.08 33.81 11.61
N PRO A 4 3.92 33.64 12.26
CA PRO A 4 3.82 32.87 13.48
C PRO A 4 4.10 31.39 13.19
N GLY A 5 5.01 30.82 13.98
CA GLY A 5 5.41 29.41 13.89
C GLY A 5 4.22 28.48 14.13
N HIS A 6 4.26 27.33 13.46
CA HIS A 6 3.27 26.27 13.62
C HIS A 6 3.20 25.86 15.10
N SER A 7 2.08 26.17 15.75
CA SER A 7 1.79 25.77 17.13
C SER A 7 1.40 24.29 17.15
N TRP A 8 2.34 23.42 17.50
CA TRP A 8 2.10 21.98 17.72
C TRP A 8 1.52 21.69 19.11
N ASN A 9 0.55 22.50 19.55
CA ASN A 9 -0.08 22.36 20.87
C ASN A 9 -1.59 22.09 20.78
N ARG A 10 -2.02 21.24 19.84
CA ARG A 10 -3.32 20.59 19.95
C ARG A 10 -3.07 19.23 20.60
N ARG A 11 -3.45 19.07 21.88
CA ARG A 11 -3.53 17.74 22.50
C ARG A 11 -4.56 16.97 21.70
N LYS A 12 -4.09 16.08 20.83
CA LYS A 12 -4.93 15.21 20.03
C LYS A 12 -5.64 14.27 21.00
N SER A 13 -6.95 14.13 20.84
CA SER A 13 -7.72 13.27 21.73
C SER A 13 -7.32 11.83 21.47
N LYS A 14 -7.25 10.98 22.50
CA LYS A 14 -6.82 9.57 22.36
C LYS A 14 -7.54 8.81 21.23
N LYS A 15 -8.80 9.18 20.96
CA LYS A 15 -9.60 8.65 19.87
C LYS A 15 -9.12 9.09 18.48
N GLU A 16 -8.65 10.33 18.35
CA GLU A 16 -8.13 10.89 17.10
C GLU A 16 -6.72 10.36 16.81
N GLU A 17 -5.94 9.98 17.83
CA GLU A 17 -4.67 9.26 17.65
C GLU A 17 -4.92 7.81 17.22
N GLU A 18 -5.89 7.11 17.82
CA GLU A 18 -6.22 5.72 17.47
C GLU A 18 -6.83 5.60 16.05
N GLU A 19 -7.67 6.56 15.64
CA GLU A 19 -8.24 6.64 14.29
C GLU A 19 -7.20 7.04 13.24
N GLU A 20 -6.23 7.88 13.59
CA GLU A 20 -5.07 8.20 12.73
C GLU A 20 -4.09 7.02 12.66
N GLU A 21 -3.90 6.24 13.72
CA GLU A 21 -3.08 5.01 13.69
C GLU A 21 -3.72 3.91 12.82
N GLU A 22 -5.05 3.78 12.83
CA GLU A 22 -5.78 2.89 11.92
C GLU A 22 -5.70 3.36 10.46
N GLU A 23 -5.78 4.67 10.21
CA GLU A 23 -5.66 5.24 8.84
C GLU A 23 -4.20 5.23 8.33
N GLU A 24 -3.23 5.52 9.19
CA GLU A 24 -1.80 5.59 8.87
C GLU A 24 -1.16 4.20 8.80
N GLY A 25 -1.80 3.17 9.38
CA GLY A 25 -1.27 1.81 9.44
C GLY A 25 -1.40 1.02 8.14
N GLU A 26 -2.36 1.34 7.27
CA GLU A 26 -2.58 0.62 6.01
C GLU A 26 -1.93 1.36 4.84
N ASP A 27 -0.94 0.73 4.19
CA ASP A 27 -0.28 1.35 3.04
C ASP A 27 -1.31 1.65 1.93
N PRO A 28 -1.37 2.89 1.40
CA PRO A 28 -2.35 3.26 0.38
C PRO A 28 -2.30 2.40 -0.88
N VAL A 29 -1.14 1.84 -1.21
CA VAL A 29 -0.96 0.91 -2.34
C VAL A 29 -1.56 -0.45 -1.99
N ASP A 30 -1.36 -0.94 -0.78
CA ASP A 30 -1.94 -2.21 -0.31
C ASP A 30 -3.47 -2.13 -0.27
N ALA A 31 -4.02 -1.03 0.25
CA ALA A 31 -5.47 -0.77 0.24
C ALA A 31 -6.03 -0.73 -1.19
N MET A 32 -5.30 -0.13 -2.14
CA MET A 32 -5.69 -0.11 -3.55
C MET A 32 -5.67 -1.51 -4.16
N ILE A 33 -4.62 -2.30 -3.90
CA ILE A 33 -4.47 -3.66 -4.41
C ILE A 33 -5.53 -4.59 -3.81
N ALA A 34 -5.90 -4.42 -2.55
CA ALA A 34 -6.99 -5.17 -1.92
C ALA A 34 -8.32 -5.01 -2.69
N ARG A 35 -8.60 -3.79 -3.16
CA ARG A 35 -9.81 -3.49 -3.95
C ARG A 35 -9.81 -4.13 -5.34
N THR A 36 -8.65 -4.50 -5.88
CA THR A 36 -8.56 -5.17 -7.19
C THR A 36 -8.70 -6.69 -7.09
N GLY A 37 -8.54 -7.27 -5.89
CA GLY A 37 -8.50 -8.72 -5.71
C GLY A 37 -7.20 -9.37 -6.18
N CYS A 38 -6.16 -8.58 -6.45
CA CYS A 38 -4.82 -9.06 -6.85
C CYS A 38 -3.85 -9.19 -5.66
N THR A 39 -4.37 -9.18 -4.43
CA THR A 39 -3.56 -9.17 -3.20
C THR A 39 -2.68 -10.41 -3.06
N ALA A 40 -3.13 -11.58 -3.51
CA ALA A 40 -2.35 -12.82 -3.42
C ALA A 40 -1.06 -12.74 -4.25
N GLN A 41 -1.15 -12.23 -5.48
CA GLN A 41 0.01 -12.04 -6.36
C GLN A 41 0.94 -10.94 -5.84
N HIS A 42 0.38 -9.91 -5.20
CA HIS A 42 1.15 -8.86 -4.54
C HIS A 42 1.99 -9.42 -3.39
N TRP A 43 1.38 -10.18 -2.47
CA TRP A 43 2.11 -10.80 -1.35
C TRP A 43 3.16 -11.78 -1.82
N ALA A 44 2.86 -12.61 -2.83
CA ALA A 44 3.85 -13.53 -3.39
C ALA A 44 5.07 -12.81 -4.01
N LEU A 45 4.85 -11.63 -4.60
CA LEU A 45 5.94 -10.81 -5.11
C LEU A 45 6.76 -10.20 -3.95
N GLN A 46 6.10 -9.69 -2.92
CA GLN A 46 6.80 -9.15 -1.74
C GLN A 46 7.64 -10.23 -1.03
N GLU A 47 7.09 -11.44 -0.87
CA GLU A 47 7.79 -12.58 -0.26
C GLU A 47 9.04 -12.94 -1.07
N CYS A 48 8.92 -13.06 -2.40
CA CYS A 48 10.08 -13.29 -3.26
C CYS A 48 11.14 -12.19 -3.12
N MET A 49 10.75 -10.92 -3.04
CA MET A 49 11.71 -9.82 -2.87
C MET A 49 12.37 -9.85 -1.48
N ALA A 50 11.63 -10.23 -0.44
CA ALA A 50 12.16 -10.37 0.91
C ALA A 50 13.19 -11.50 1.01
N GLU A 51 12.93 -12.64 0.36
CA GLU A 51 13.82 -13.80 0.35
C GLU A 51 15.03 -13.59 -0.57
N GLN A 52 14.80 -13.23 -1.84
CA GLN A 52 15.84 -13.25 -2.87
C GLN A 52 16.65 -11.96 -2.92
N ARG A 53 16.02 -10.82 -2.60
CA ARG A 53 16.63 -9.47 -2.66
C ARG A 53 17.19 -9.09 -4.04
N ASP A 54 16.85 -9.85 -5.07
CA ASP A 54 17.11 -9.57 -6.49
C ASP A 54 15.83 -9.78 -7.30
N TRP A 55 15.27 -8.67 -7.79
CA TRP A 55 14.02 -8.64 -8.54
C TRP A 55 14.07 -9.47 -9.84
N ARG A 56 15.26 -9.75 -10.39
CA ARG A 56 15.41 -10.59 -11.59
C ARG A 56 14.95 -12.02 -11.34
N HIS A 57 15.13 -12.55 -10.13
CA HIS A 57 14.63 -13.87 -9.74
C HIS A 57 13.12 -13.85 -9.49
N CYS A 58 12.54 -12.68 -9.26
CA CYS A 58 11.11 -12.49 -9.02
C CYS A 58 10.30 -12.13 -10.28
N GLN A 59 10.92 -12.15 -11.48
CA GLN A 59 10.23 -11.90 -12.75
C GLN A 59 8.91 -12.68 -12.93
N PRO A 60 8.81 -13.98 -12.56
CA PRO A 60 7.54 -14.72 -12.66
C PRO A 60 6.43 -14.12 -11.78
N HIS A 61 6.77 -13.70 -10.56
CA HIS A 61 5.83 -13.07 -9.62
C HIS A 61 5.39 -11.68 -10.12
N VAL A 62 6.35 -10.90 -10.66
CA VAL A 62 6.05 -9.60 -11.30
C VAL A 62 5.08 -9.77 -12.46
N GLN A 63 5.30 -10.78 -13.32
CA GLN A 63 4.41 -11.04 -14.45
C GLN A 63 3.01 -11.46 -13.99
N ALA A 64 2.91 -12.35 -13.00
CA ALA A 64 1.63 -12.79 -12.44
C ALA A 64 0.82 -11.62 -11.86
N PHE A 65 1.48 -10.72 -11.13
CA PHE A 65 0.83 -9.53 -10.58
C PHE A 65 0.34 -8.57 -11.69
N ARG A 66 1.16 -8.33 -12.71
CA ARG A 66 0.79 -7.51 -13.88
C ARG A 66 -0.41 -8.09 -14.62
N ASP A 67 -0.44 -9.40 -14.86
CA ASP A 67 -1.53 -10.07 -15.56
C ASP A 67 -2.84 -9.98 -14.77
N CYS A 68 -2.78 -10.09 -13.44
CA CYS A 68 -3.96 -9.90 -12.59
C CYS A 68 -4.51 -8.47 -12.71
N MET A 69 -3.64 -7.46 -12.52
CA MET A 69 -4.04 -6.05 -12.59
C MET A 69 -4.55 -5.67 -13.98
N ALA A 70 -3.96 -6.22 -15.05
CA ALA A 70 -4.44 -6.00 -16.42
C ALA A 70 -5.87 -6.54 -16.62
N ARG A 71 -6.23 -7.68 -15.99
CA ARG A 71 -7.60 -8.23 -16.07
C ARG A 71 -8.61 -7.33 -15.37
N GLN A 72 -8.26 -6.73 -14.23
CA GLN A 72 -9.16 -5.80 -13.53
C GLN A 72 -9.37 -4.47 -14.24
N GLN A 73 -8.39 -4.00 -15.00
CA GLN A 73 -8.52 -2.77 -15.80
C GLN A 73 -9.41 -2.95 -17.03
N ARG A 74 -9.74 -4.20 -17.40
CA ARG A 74 -10.70 -4.45 -18.49
C ARG A 74 -12.12 -4.28 -17.95
N PRO A 75 -12.98 -3.49 -18.61
CA PRO A 75 -14.38 -3.43 -18.23
C PRO A 75 -14.96 -4.85 -18.29
N ARG A 76 -15.56 -5.32 -17.20
CA ARG A 76 -16.37 -6.54 -17.23
C ARG A 76 -17.54 -6.30 -18.20
N PRO A 77 -17.83 -7.23 -19.12
CA PRO A 77 -18.93 -7.08 -20.08
C PRO A 77 -20.29 -7.00 -19.37
#